data_AF-A0A132AH17-F1
#
_entry.id   AF-A0A132AH17-F1
#
_cell.length_a   1.000
_cell.length_b   1.000
_cell.length_c   1.000
_cell.angle_alpha   90.00
_cell.angle_beta   90.00
_cell.angle_gamma   90.00
#
_symmetry.space_group_name_H-M   'P 1'
#
loop_
_entity.id
_entity.type
_entity.pdbx_description
1 polymer ?
#
loop_
_entity_poly.entity_id
_entity_poly.type
_entity_poly.pdbx_seq_one_letter_code
_entity_poly.pdbx_strand_id
1 'polypeptide(L)'
;MDMDLKEKFIKKLNRQERVVEEVKLALKPHYQKKKITKDEYKDILRKAVPKICHSRSGEINPSKITKLVEAYIKHLRHKRKKKL
;
A
#
# COMPACT_ATOMS: atom_id res chain seq x y z
N MET A 1 -1.44 22.47 25.50
CA MET A 1 -1.02 21.05 25.54
C MET A 1 -1.76 20.20 24.50
N ASP A 2 -3.02 20.48 24.19
CA ASP A 2 -3.80 19.70 23.19
C ASP A 2 -3.47 19.96 21.71
N MET A 3 -2.90 21.13 21.38
CA MET A 3 -2.55 21.50 19.99
C MET A 3 -1.45 20.61 19.40
N ASP A 4 -0.43 20.25 20.19
CA ASP A 4 0.71 19.43 19.73
C ASP A 4 0.32 17.98 19.38
N LEU A 5 -0.60 17.38 20.13
CA LEU A 5 -1.12 16.05 19.85
C LEU A 5 -1.99 16.05 18.59
N LYS A 6 -2.82 17.08 18.45
CA LYS A 6 -3.69 17.28 17.28
C LYS A 6 -2.86 17.46 16.01
N GLU A 7 -1.80 18.26 16.05
CA GLU A 7 -0.93 18.49 14.90
C GLU A 7 -0.16 17.23 14.48
N LYS A 8 0.38 16.47 15.45
CA LYS A 8 1.03 15.17 15.18
C LYS A 8 0.07 14.17 14.55
N PHE A 9 -1.18 14.14 15.00
CA PHE A 9 -2.22 13.26 14.45
C PHE A 9 -2.58 13.63 13.01
N ILE A 10 -2.78 14.92 12.72
CA ILE A 10 -3.07 15.41 11.35
C ILE A 10 -1.91 15.09 10.41
N LYS A 11 -0.65 15.32 10.82
CA LYS A 11 0.53 14.97 10.02
C LYS A 11 0.59 13.46 9.70
N LYS A 12 0.18 12.60 10.64
CA LYS A 12 0.11 11.15 10.44
C LYS A 12 -1.00 10.76 9.45
N LEU A 13 -2.19 11.36 9.55
CA LEU A 13 -3.29 11.14 8.61
C LEU A 13 -2.93 11.56 7.19
N ASN A 14 -2.40 12.79 7.01
CA ASN A 14 -2.00 13.30 5.69
C ASN A 14 -0.95 12.39 5.04
N ARG A 15 -0.01 11.87 5.83
CA ARG A 15 0.98 10.91 5.34
C ARG A 15 0.32 9.60 4.91
N GLN A 16 -0.62 9.09 5.69
CA GLN A 16 -1.35 7.87 5.36
C GLN A 16 -2.17 8.02 4.08
N GLU A 17 -2.83 9.16 3.87
CA GLU A 17 -3.56 9.45 2.63
C GLU A 17 -2.65 9.43 1.40
N ARG A 18 -1.50 10.10 1.47
CA ARG A 18 -0.50 10.06 0.39
C ARG A 18 -0.02 8.65 0.08
N VAL A 19 0.25 7.85 1.10
CA VAL A 19 0.64 6.44 0.92
C VAL A 19 -0.49 5.64 0.27
N VAL A 20 -1.74 5.85 0.68
CA VAL A 20 -2.90 5.18 0.09
C VAL A 20 -3.02 5.51 -1.39
N GLU A 21 -2.91 6.78 -1.78
CA GLU A 21 -2.97 7.20 -3.17
C GLU A 21 -1.88 6.56 -4.03
N GLU A 22 -0.63 6.60 -3.56
CA GLU A 22 0.50 5.97 -4.25
C GLU A 22 0.31 4.46 -4.44
N VAL A 23 -0.16 3.76 -3.41
CA VAL A 23 -0.45 2.32 -3.51
C VAL A 23 -1.61 2.06 -4.47
N LYS A 24 -2.66 2.89 -4.47
CA LYS A 24 -3.78 2.78 -5.42
C LYS A 24 -3.30 2.99 -6.86
N LEU A 25 -2.44 3.98 -7.11
CA LEU A 25 -1.85 4.24 -8.41
C LEU A 25 -1.02 3.06 -8.91
N ALA A 26 -0.16 2.51 -8.04
CA ALA A 26 0.63 1.32 -8.36
C ALA A 26 -0.26 0.11 -8.68
N LEU A 27 -1.38 -0.08 -7.97
CA LEU A 27 -2.31 -1.20 -8.19
C LEU A 27 -3.21 -1.03 -9.43
N LYS A 28 -3.54 0.20 -9.83
CA LYS A 28 -4.46 0.52 -10.93
C LYS A 28 -4.17 -0.26 -12.24
N PRO A 29 -2.93 -0.26 -12.79
CA PRO A 29 -2.64 -1.01 -14.02
C PRO A 29 -2.80 -2.53 -13.85
N HIS A 30 -2.61 -3.08 -12.64
CA HIS A 30 -2.78 -4.51 -12.38
C HIS A 30 -4.24 -4.90 -12.28
N TYR A 31 -5.07 -4.06 -11.68
CA TYR A 31 -6.52 -4.27 -11.61
C TYR A 31 -7.17 -4.15 -12.99
N GLN A 32 -6.80 -3.13 -13.78
CA GLN A 32 -7.29 -2.95 -15.15
C GLN A 32 -6.92 -4.13 -16.07
N LYS A 33 -5.72 -4.70 -15.91
CA LYS A 33 -5.27 -5.90 -16.65
C LYS A 33 -5.82 -7.21 -16.06
N LYS A 34 -6.78 -7.16 -15.13
CA LYS A 34 -7.38 -8.32 -14.43
C LYS A 34 -6.35 -9.28 -13.81
N LYS A 35 -5.17 -8.78 -13.43
CA LYS A 35 -4.11 -9.59 -12.78
C LYS A 35 -4.42 -9.89 -11.32
N ILE A 36 -5.27 -9.07 -10.69
CA ILE A 36 -5.71 -9.18 -9.30
C ILE A 36 -7.23 -9.01 -9.21
N THR A 37 -7.84 -9.63 -8.20
CA THR A 37 -9.28 -9.47 -7.90
C THR A 37 -9.53 -8.32 -6.94
N LYS A 38 -10.81 -7.96 -6.76
CA LYS A 38 -11.22 -6.91 -5.80
C LYS A 38 -10.79 -7.23 -4.36
N ASP A 39 -10.83 -8.50 -3.96
CA ASP A 39 -10.43 -8.93 -2.62
C ASP A 39 -8.93 -8.84 -2.42
N GLU A 40 -8.14 -9.24 -3.43
CA GLU A 40 -6.68 -9.09 -3.39
C GLU A 40 -6.27 -7.63 -3.41
N TYR A 41 -6.94 -6.78 -4.17
CA TYR A 41 -6.70 -5.34 -4.16
C TYR A 41 -6.86 -4.78 -2.75
N LYS A 42 -7.95 -5.13 -2.07
CA LYS A 42 -8.20 -4.72 -0.67
C LYS A 42 -7.16 -5.29 0.29
N ASP A 43 -6.76 -6.56 0.13
CA ASP A 43 -5.76 -7.21 0.98
C ASP A 43 -4.37 -6.57 0.82
N ILE A 44 -3.96 -6.24 -0.40
CA ILE A 44 -2.69 -5.55 -0.67
C ILE A 44 -2.71 -4.16 -0.04
N LEU A 45 -3.79 -3.39 -0.20
CA LEU A 45 -3.91 -2.07 0.45
C LEU A 45 -3.78 -2.17 1.98
N ARG A 46 -4.52 -3.10 2.59
CA ARG A 46 -4.49 -3.32 4.05
C ARG A 46 -3.09 -3.69 4.57
N LYS A 47 -2.27 -4.37 3.77
CA LYS A 47 -0.93 -4.81 4.17
C LYS A 47 0.17 -3.81 3.81
N ALA A 48 0.09 -3.18 2.64
CA ALA A 48 1.12 -2.29 2.12
C ALA A 48 1.12 -0.93 2.83
N VAL A 49 -0.05 -0.32 3.03
CA VAL A 49 -0.19 1.01 3.65
C VAL A 49 0.44 1.08 5.04
N PRO A 50 0.09 0.22 6.02
CA PRO A 50 0.72 0.27 7.34
C PRO A 50 2.21 -0.06 7.28
N LYS A 51 2.65 -0.94 6.37
CA LYS A 51 4.07 -1.28 6.21
C LYS A 51 4.91 -0.08 5.75
N ILE A 52 4.38 0.76 4.87
CA ILE A 52 5.04 2.00 4.43
C ILE A 52 4.89 3.10 5.49
N CYS A 53 3.72 3.20 6.14
CA CYS A 53 3.47 4.18 7.19
C CYS A 53 4.36 3.95 8.43
N HIS A 54 4.72 2.72 8.74
CA HIS A 54 5.63 2.40 9.86
C HIS A 54 7.10 2.27 9.43
N SER A 55 7.45 2.66 8.20
CA SER A 55 8.83 2.73 7.73
C SER A 55 9.66 3.71 8.56
N ARG A 56 10.88 3.28 8.97
CA ARG A 56 11.82 4.09 9.76
C ARG A 56 12.29 5.36 9.07
N SER A 57 12.37 5.40 7.73
CA SER A 57 12.86 6.60 7.02
C SER A 57 11.81 7.69 6.87
N GLY A 58 10.53 7.40 7.10
CA GLY A 58 9.43 8.35 6.88
C GLY A 58 9.15 8.70 5.40
N GLU A 59 10.10 8.48 4.49
CA GLU A 59 10.00 8.81 3.07
C GLU A 59 8.94 7.99 2.33
N ILE A 60 8.17 8.67 1.49
CA ILE A 60 7.25 8.08 0.52
C ILE A 60 7.98 8.06 -0.83
N ASN A 61 8.45 6.89 -1.25
CA ASN A 61 9.15 6.73 -2.53
C ASN A 61 8.29 5.87 -3.49
N PRO A 62 7.75 6.43 -4.58
CA PRO A 62 6.88 5.72 -5.51
C PRO A 62 7.51 4.44 -6.07
N SER A 63 8.80 4.44 -6.41
CA SER A 63 9.48 3.26 -6.95
C SER A 63 9.56 2.12 -5.93
N LYS A 64 9.80 2.42 -4.64
CA LYS A 64 9.77 1.40 -3.58
C LYS A 64 8.35 0.85 -3.37
N ILE A 65 7.33 1.70 -3.46
CA ILE A 65 5.92 1.33 -3.33
C ILE A 65 5.51 0.40 -4.47
N THR A 66 5.84 0.74 -5.72
CA THR A 66 5.58 -0.11 -6.88
C THR A 66 6.23 -1.48 -6.73
N LYS A 67 7.52 -1.54 -6.34
CA LYS A 67 8.21 -2.81 -6.09
C LYS A 67 7.54 -3.64 -4.99
N LEU A 68 7.09 -3.01 -3.91
CA LEU A 68 6.37 -3.69 -2.83
C LEU A 68 5.03 -4.28 -3.33
N VAL A 69 4.27 -3.50 -4.09
CA VAL A 69 3.00 -3.94 -4.69
C VAL A 69 3.22 -5.11 -5.66
N GLU A 70 4.22 -5.02 -6.53
CA GLU A 70 4.59 -6.09 -7.45
C GLU A 70 4.97 -7.39 -6.72
N ALA A 71 5.71 -7.28 -5.62
CA ALA A 71 6.07 -8.43 -4.78
C ALA A 71 4.82 -9.10 -4.19
N TYR A 72 3.85 -8.33 -3.68
CA TYR A 72 2.58 -8.88 -3.20
C TYR A 72 1.82 -9.60 -4.31
N ILE A 73 1.71 -9.00 -5.50
CA ILE A 73 1.02 -9.61 -6.65
C ILE A 73 1.73 -10.90 -7.08
N LYS A 74 3.07 -10.92 -7.14
CA LYS A 74 3.86 -12.11 -7.47
C LYS A 74 3.61 -13.24 -6.46
N HIS A 75 3.56 -12.90 -5.16
CA HIS A 75 3.26 -13.86 -4.10
C HIS A 75 1.84 -14.44 -4.23
N LEU A 76 0.83 -13.58 -4.44
CA LEU A 76 -0.56 -14.02 -4.64
C LEU A 76 -0.70 -14.95 -5.85
N ARG A 77 -0.05 -14.63 -6.97
CA ARG A 77 -0.02 -15.49 -8.16
C ARG A 77 0.61 -16.86 -7.88
N HIS A 78 1.70 -16.91 -7.12
CA HIS A 78 2.31 -18.18 -6.70
C HIS A 78 1.37 -18.98 -5.79
N LYS A 79 0.73 -18.31 -4.83
CA LYS A 79 -0.20 -18.96 -3.90
C LYS A 79 -1.42 -19.54 -4.61
N ARG A 80 -1.96 -18.85 -5.63
CA ARG A 80 -3.04 -19.36 -6.49
C ARG A 80 -2.62 -20.62 -7.24
N LYS A 81 -1.44 -20.61 -7.87
CA LYS A 81 -0.90 -21.76 -8.61
C LYS A 81 -0.69 -23.00 -7.73
N LYS A 82 -0.31 -22.82 -6.46
CA LYS A 82 -0.14 -23.93 -5.50
C LYS A 82 -1.46 -24.47 -4.92
N LYS A 83 -2.57 -23.76 -5.12
CA LYS A 83 -3.89 -24.14 -4.60
C LYS A 83 -4.76 -24.86 -5.65
N LEU A 84 -4.29 -24.88 -6.89
CA LEU A 84 -4.69 -25.79 -7.97
C LEU A 84 -3.88 -27.07 -7.84
#